data_AF-A0A4S3TMH4-F1
#
_entry.id   AF-A0A4S3TMH4-F1
#
_cell.length_a   1.000
_cell.length_b   1.000
_cell.length_c   1.000
_cell.angle_alpha   90.00
_cell.angle_beta   90.00
_cell.angle_gamma   90.00
#
_symmetry.space_group_name_H-M   'P 1'
#
loop_
_entity.id
_entity.type
_entity.pdbx_description
1 polymer ?
#
loop_
_entity_poly.entity_id
_entity_poly.type
_entity_poly.pdbx_seq_one_letter_code
_entity_poly.pdbx_strand_id
1 'polypeptide(L)'
;MAEGDQPDPARVVAAADVLAVDLLVGDDAREALDHVRRHSWVDLVASDELLAQTESLVADLAEPALAADHRERLEAARVAVDQPPDDHPALASAYRGDAAHLLTYDETLTSAKAGLSMQPRLSVSVRPPDAFATLFDPERLYEAVEGGTYPGPDLDPRA
;
A
#
# COMPACT_ATOMS: atom_id res chain seq x y z
N MET A 1 -18.07 -17.52 14.23
CA MET A 1 -17.31 -16.54 13.41
C MET A 1 -16.95 -17.29 12.15
N ALA A 2 -17.43 -16.83 10.99
CA ALA A 2 -17.24 -17.56 9.74
C ALA A 2 -15.79 -17.42 9.28
N GLU A 3 -15.21 -18.51 8.84
CA GLU A 3 -13.92 -18.57 8.17
C GLU A 3 -14.09 -17.86 6.81
N GLY A 4 -13.63 -16.61 6.70
CA GLY A 4 -13.81 -15.76 5.52
C GLY A 4 -13.80 -14.23 5.71
N ASP A 5 -13.29 -13.70 6.83
CA ASP A 5 -13.31 -12.25 7.16
C ASP A 5 -11.92 -11.69 7.51
N GLN A 6 -10.86 -12.33 7.01
CA GLN A 6 -9.48 -11.89 7.23
C GLN A 6 -8.96 -11.22 5.97
N PRO A 7 -8.34 -10.03 6.08
CA PRO A 7 -7.84 -9.33 4.92
C PRO A 7 -6.75 -10.10 4.20
N ASP A 8 -6.69 -9.89 2.89
CA ASP A 8 -5.77 -10.54 1.98
C ASP A 8 -4.32 -10.09 2.29
N PRO A 9 -3.45 -11.03 2.71
CA PRO A 9 -2.07 -10.71 3.05
C PRO A 9 -1.22 -10.31 1.83
N ALA A 10 -1.67 -10.59 0.60
CA ALA A 10 -1.02 -10.14 -0.63
C ALA A 10 -1.47 -8.75 -1.09
N ARG A 11 -2.37 -8.08 -0.34
CA ARG A 11 -2.85 -6.73 -0.67
C ARG A 11 -2.26 -5.67 0.26
N VAL A 12 -1.66 -4.66 -0.36
CA VAL A 12 -0.95 -3.58 0.32
C VAL A 12 -1.46 -2.24 -0.15
N VAL A 13 -1.68 -1.31 0.79
CA VAL A 13 -1.92 0.10 0.49
C VAL A 13 -0.69 0.90 0.93
N ALA A 14 -0.24 1.84 0.11
CA ALA A 14 0.70 2.87 0.51
C ALA A 14 -0.02 4.22 0.56
N ALA A 15 0.07 4.91 1.70
CA ALA A 15 -0.50 6.24 1.85
C ALA A 15 0.25 7.27 0.99
N ALA A 16 -0.36 8.44 0.80
CA ALA A 16 0.14 9.49 -0.09
C ALA A 16 1.56 9.95 0.26
N ASP A 17 1.90 9.98 1.54
CA ASP A 17 3.25 10.28 2.03
C ASP A 17 4.28 9.24 1.59
N VAL A 18 3.96 7.94 1.69
CA VAL A 18 4.84 6.86 1.24
C VAL A 18 5.00 6.87 -0.27
N LEU A 19 3.92 7.06 -1.02
CA LEU A 19 3.97 7.15 -2.49
C LEU A 19 4.81 8.36 -2.95
N ALA A 20 4.68 9.51 -2.28
CA ALA A 20 5.50 10.69 -2.58
C ALA A 20 6.98 10.48 -2.22
N VAL A 21 7.29 9.83 -1.08
CA VAL A 21 8.67 9.54 -0.68
C VAL A 21 9.31 8.51 -1.63
N ASP A 22 8.58 7.47 -2.05
CA ASP A 22 9.06 6.51 -3.05
C ASP A 22 9.47 7.18 -4.36
N LEU A 23 8.67 8.15 -4.82
CA LEU A 23 8.99 8.93 -6.02
C LEU A 23 10.20 9.86 -5.81
N LEU A 24 10.17 10.69 -4.76
CA LEU A 24 11.04 11.85 -4.64
C LEU A 24 12.38 11.57 -3.94
N VAL A 25 12.41 10.58 -3.04
CA VAL A 25 13.57 10.31 -2.18
C VAL A 25 14.04 8.87 -2.38
N GLY A 26 13.13 7.92 -2.26
CA GLY A 26 13.37 6.53 -2.56
C GLY A 26 14.06 5.71 -1.47
N ASP A 27 13.98 6.14 -0.22
CA ASP A 27 14.51 5.43 0.94
C ASP A 27 13.69 4.17 1.24
N ASP A 28 13.37 3.92 2.52
CA ASP A 28 12.61 2.75 2.97
C ASP A 28 11.27 2.57 2.22
N ALA A 29 10.66 3.67 1.75
CA ALA A 29 9.46 3.63 0.93
C ALA A 29 9.66 2.86 -0.39
N ARG A 30 10.79 3.06 -1.06
CA ARG A 30 11.09 2.37 -2.32
C ARG A 30 11.50 0.94 -2.07
N GLU A 31 12.25 0.65 -1.01
CA GLU A 31 12.58 -0.73 -0.65
C GLU A 31 11.30 -1.54 -0.36
N ALA A 32 10.37 -0.96 0.40
CA ALA A 32 9.07 -1.55 0.68
C ALA A 32 8.22 -1.75 -0.59
N LEU A 33 8.11 -0.73 -1.44
CA LEU A 33 7.29 -0.82 -2.65
C LEU A 33 7.93 -1.66 -3.76
N ASP A 34 9.27 -1.79 -3.80
CA ASP A 34 9.95 -2.73 -4.68
C ASP A 34 9.60 -4.18 -4.31
N HIS A 35 9.30 -4.49 -3.03
CA HIS A 35 8.74 -5.79 -2.66
C HIS A 35 7.35 -6.03 -3.22
N VAL A 36 6.51 -5.00 -3.32
CA VAL A 36 5.18 -5.12 -3.92
C VAL A 36 5.32 -5.27 -5.44
N ARG A 37 6.02 -4.34 -6.10
CA ARG A 37 6.12 -4.25 -7.57
C ARG A 37 6.84 -5.42 -8.24
N ARG A 38 7.73 -6.13 -7.54
CA ARG A 38 8.50 -7.26 -8.10
C ARG A 38 7.72 -8.57 -8.16
N HIS A 39 6.47 -8.59 -7.70
CA HIS A 39 5.62 -9.77 -7.66
C HIS A 39 4.27 -9.49 -8.32
N SER A 40 3.92 -10.20 -9.37
CA SER A 40 2.62 -10.02 -10.02
C SER A 40 1.42 -10.47 -9.18
N TRP A 41 1.68 -11.18 -8.09
CA TRP A 41 0.70 -11.74 -7.16
C TRP A 41 0.53 -10.90 -5.89
N VAL A 42 1.25 -9.77 -5.76
CA VAL A 42 1.08 -8.79 -4.67
C VAL A 42 0.48 -7.52 -5.24
N ASP A 43 -0.69 -7.13 -4.76
CA ASP A 43 -1.43 -6.00 -5.29
C ASP A 43 -1.15 -4.72 -4.49
N LEU A 44 -0.83 -3.63 -5.20
CA LEU A 44 -0.95 -2.27 -4.67
C LEU A 44 -2.40 -1.81 -4.82
N VAL A 45 -3.13 -1.66 -3.73
CA VAL A 45 -4.53 -1.21 -3.74
C VAL A 45 -4.60 0.29 -3.51
N ALA A 46 -5.41 1.01 -4.31
CA ALA A 46 -5.64 2.43 -4.07
C ALA A 46 -6.97 2.94 -4.67
N SER A 47 -7.58 3.93 -4.02
CA SER A 47 -8.72 4.70 -4.55
C SER A 47 -8.28 5.92 -5.38
N ASP A 48 -9.21 6.51 -6.14
CA ASP A 48 -8.95 7.70 -6.97
C ASP A 48 -8.56 8.90 -6.12
N GLU A 49 -9.13 8.99 -4.93
CA GLU A 49 -8.89 10.05 -3.96
C GLU A 49 -7.53 9.90 -3.29
N LEU A 50 -7.04 8.66 -3.09
CA LEU A 50 -5.68 8.44 -2.64
C LEU A 50 -4.67 8.88 -3.71
N LEU A 51 -4.95 8.57 -4.98
CA LEU A 51 -4.14 9.05 -6.11
C LEU A 51 -4.19 10.57 -6.25
N ALA A 52 -5.37 11.18 -6.08
CA ALA A 52 -5.52 12.64 -6.12
C ALA A 52 -4.79 13.33 -4.96
N GLN A 53 -4.86 12.76 -3.76
CA GLN A 53 -4.10 13.25 -2.60
C GLN A 53 -2.59 13.17 -2.85
N THR A 54 -2.13 12.05 -3.44
CA THR A 54 -0.72 11.84 -3.78
C THR A 54 -0.25 12.81 -4.86
N GLU A 55 -1.03 12.99 -5.92
CA GLU A 55 -0.75 13.95 -7.00
C GLU A 55 -0.64 15.37 -6.46
N SER A 56 -1.59 15.81 -5.63
CA SER A 56 -1.54 17.14 -5.00
C SER A 56 -0.27 17.32 -4.16
N LEU A 57 0.07 16.31 -3.34
CA LEU A 57 1.27 16.36 -2.51
C LEU A 57 2.56 16.44 -3.33
N VAL A 58 2.67 15.64 -4.40
CA VAL A 58 3.84 15.67 -5.29
C VAL A 58 3.92 17.00 -6.04
N ALA A 59 2.78 17.55 -6.49
CA ALA A 59 2.74 18.85 -7.16
C ALA A 59 3.18 19.99 -6.24
N ASP A 60 2.85 19.91 -4.94
CA ASP A 60 3.26 20.88 -3.93
C ASP A 60 4.76 20.79 -3.59
N LEU A 61 5.35 19.59 -3.63
CA LEU A 61 6.75 19.34 -3.28
C LEU A 61 7.72 19.44 -4.47
N ALA A 62 7.23 19.27 -5.69
CA ALA A 62 8.03 19.19 -6.90
C ALA A 62 7.37 19.96 -8.07
N GLU A 63 7.04 19.27 -9.16
CA GLU A 63 6.53 19.87 -10.40
C GLU A 63 5.19 19.23 -10.78
N PRO A 64 4.19 20.01 -11.25
CA PRO A 64 2.89 19.46 -11.63
C PRO A 64 2.93 18.40 -12.74
N ALA A 65 3.89 18.52 -13.68
CA ALA A 65 4.04 17.51 -14.74
C ALA A 65 4.53 16.16 -14.17
N LEU A 66 5.49 16.19 -13.25
CA LEU A 66 5.94 14.97 -12.54
C LEU A 66 4.81 14.33 -11.74
N ALA A 67 3.97 15.15 -11.10
CA ALA A 67 2.81 14.67 -10.35
C ALA A 67 1.79 13.96 -11.27
N ALA A 68 1.51 14.53 -12.44
CA ALA A 68 0.61 13.95 -13.43
C ALA A 68 1.16 12.62 -13.98
N ASP A 69 2.43 12.59 -14.40
CA ASP A 69 3.10 11.36 -14.88
C ASP A 69 3.09 10.26 -13.81
N HIS A 70 3.34 10.65 -12.55
CA HIS A 70 3.28 9.72 -11.41
C HIS A 70 1.87 9.18 -11.18
N ARG A 71 0.85 10.04 -11.26
CA ARG A 71 -0.55 9.61 -11.15
C ARG A 71 -0.91 8.59 -12.22
N GLU A 72 -0.60 8.86 -13.48
CA GLU A 72 -0.90 7.95 -14.59
C GLU A 72 -0.25 6.58 -14.38
N ARG A 73 1.00 6.57 -13.90
CA ARG A 73 1.72 5.34 -13.57
C ARG A 73 1.06 4.57 -12.41
N LEU A 74 0.64 5.25 -11.35
CA LEU A 74 -0.07 4.62 -10.23
C LEU A 74 -1.43 4.08 -10.65
N GLU A 75 -2.17 4.81 -11.49
CA GLU A 75 -3.47 4.39 -12.00
C GLU A 75 -3.38 3.12 -12.83
N ALA A 76 -2.33 2.98 -13.65
CA ALA A 76 -2.08 1.78 -14.43
C ALA A 76 -1.64 0.57 -13.60
N ALA A 77 -0.95 0.80 -12.47
CA ALA A 77 -0.35 -0.26 -11.65
C ALA A 77 -1.25 -0.78 -10.53
N ARG A 78 -2.17 0.04 -10.01
CA ARG A 78 -2.98 -0.33 -8.83
C ARG A 78 -4.10 -1.31 -9.16
N VAL A 79 -4.56 -2.00 -8.12
CA VAL A 79 -5.92 -2.52 -8.05
C VAL A 79 -6.84 -1.40 -7.54
N ALA A 80 -7.75 -0.96 -8.40
CA ALA A 80 -8.67 0.14 -8.11
C ALA A 80 -9.80 -0.30 -7.16
N VAL A 81 -10.14 0.59 -6.22
CA VAL A 81 -11.28 0.41 -5.31
C VAL A 81 -12.08 1.70 -5.17
N ASP A 82 -13.40 1.56 -5.05
CA ASP A 82 -14.30 2.68 -4.80
C ASP A 82 -14.31 3.03 -3.30
N GLN A 83 -14.20 4.32 -2.98
CA GLN A 83 -14.40 4.81 -1.61
C GLN A 83 -15.63 5.72 -1.50
N PRO A 84 -16.32 5.71 -0.35
CA PRO A 84 -17.26 6.77 -0.01
C PRO A 84 -16.56 8.14 0.08
N PRO A 85 -17.28 9.24 -0.21
CA PRO A 85 -16.77 10.57 0.08
C PRO A 85 -16.50 10.74 1.58
N ASP A 86 -15.57 11.63 1.92
CA ASP A 86 -15.20 12.04 3.28
C ASP A 86 -14.43 11.01 4.14
N ASP A 87 -14.23 9.78 3.67
CA ASP A 87 -13.36 8.82 4.34
C ASP A 87 -11.87 9.14 4.11
N HIS A 88 -11.02 8.76 5.07
CA HIS A 88 -9.57 8.90 4.92
C HIS A 88 -9.06 8.00 3.77
N PRO A 89 -8.46 8.53 2.69
CA PRO A 89 -8.26 7.77 1.46
C PRO A 89 -7.47 6.47 1.61
N ALA A 90 -6.39 6.49 2.39
CA ALA A 90 -5.59 5.30 2.63
C ALA A 90 -6.31 4.22 3.45
N LEU A 91 -7.14 4.62 4.43
CA LEU A 91 -7.91 3.68 5.26
C LEU A 91 -9.10 3.12 4.49
N ALA A 92 -9.76 3.97 3.70
CA ALA A 92 -10.85 3.56 2.82
C ALA A 92 -10.34 2.56 1.79
N SER A 93 -9.19 2.83 1.17
CA SER A 93 -8.55 1.90 0.23
C SER A 93 -8.25 0.56 0.90
N ALA A 94 -7.70 0.57 2.12
CA ALA A 94 -7.36 -0.66 2.82
C ALA A 94 -8.62 -1.48 3.18
N TYR A 95 -9.67 -0.83 3.66
CA TYR A 95 -10.92 -1.48 3.98
C TYR A 95 -11.63 -2.04 2.74
N ARG A 96 -11.71 -1.23 1.68
CA ARG A 96 -12.46 -1.58 0.45
C ARG A 96 -11.74 -2.61 -0.41
N GLY A 97 -10.42 -2.59 -0.39
CA GLY A 97 -9.60 -3.58 -1.08
C GLY A 97 -9.22 -4.79 -0.24
N ASP A 98 -9.72 -4.90 0.99
CA ASP A 98 -9.40 -6.00 1.89
C ASP A 98 -7.88 -6.16 2.11
N ALA A 99 -7.17 -5.05 2.22
CA ALA A 99 -5.72 -5.05 2.35
C ALA A 99 -5.29 -5.40 3.78
N ALA A 100 -4.36 -6.34 3.92
CA ALA A 100 -3.78 -6.67 5.22
C ALA A 100 -2.76 -5.62 5.70
N HIS A 101 -2.23 -4.80 4.79
CA HIS A 101 -1.16 -3.85 5.08
C HIS A 101 -1.50 -2.44 4.61
N LEU A 102 -1.27 -1.47 5.50
CA LEU A 102 -1.23 -0.04 5.18
C LEU A 102 0.12 0.54 5.59
N LEU A 103 0.86 1.05 4.61
CA LEU A 103 2.14 1.71 4.80
C LEU A 103 1.93 3.22 4.92
N THR A 104 2.41 3.81 6.01
CA THR A 104 2.34 5.27 6.22
C THR A 104 3.42 5.75 7.19
N TYR A 105 3.90 6.97 6.99
CA TYR A 105 4.72 7.71 7.95
C TYR A 105 3.87 8.53 8.94
N ASP A 106 2.54 8.54 8.81
CA ASP A 106 1.64 9.20 9.76
C ASP A 106 1.67 8.49 11.13
N GLU A 107 2.37 9.12 12.07
CA GLU A 107 2.50 8.66 13.45
C GLU A 107 1.14 8.53 14.17
N THR A 108 0.14 9.32 13.75
CA THR A 108 -1.19 9.24 14.35
C THR A 108 -1.86 7.92 14.02
N LEU A 109 -1.65 7.39 12.81
CA LEU A 109 -2.19 6.11 12.34
C LEU A 109 -1.38 4.90 12.82
N THR A 110 -0.05 5.04 12.97
CA THR A 110 0.83 3.96 13.46
C THR A 110 0.84 3.82 14.98
N SER A 111 0.24 4.77 15.72
CA SER A 111 0.19 4.73 17.17
C SER A 111 -0.60 3.52 17.72
N ALA A 112 -0.15 2.97 18.85
CA ALA A 112 -0.86 1.88 19.53
C ALA A 112 -2.33 2.23 19.87
N LYS A 113 -2.58 3.52 20.15
CA LYS A 113 -3.94 4.03 20.40
C LYS A 113 -4.82 3.95 19.15
N ALA A 114 -4.29 4.35 17.98
CA ALA A 114 -5.01 4.23 16.72
C ALA A 114 -5.30 2.76 16.41
N GLY A 115 -4.29 1.89 16.52
CA GLY A 115 -4.45 0.44 16.37
C GLY A 115 -5.59 -0.14 17.22
N LEU A 116 -5.63 0.17 18.52
CA LEU A 116 -6.71 -0.30 19.41
C LEU A 116 -8.09 0.26 19.05
N SER A 117 -8.15 1.48 18.50
CA SER A 117 -9.41 2.08 18.08
C SER A 117 -9.91 1.56 16.73
N MET A 118 -9.01 1.05 15.89
CA MET A 118 -9.32 0.49 14.57
C MET A 118 -9.60 -1.02 14.62
N GLN A 119 -8.95 -1.77 15.52
CA GLN A 119 -9.10 -3.22 15.69
C GLN A 119 -10.55 -3.75 15.68
N PRO A 120 -11.56 -3.07 16.28
CA PRO A 120 -12.94 -3.55 16.23
C PRO A 120 -13.61 -3.44 14.85
N ARG A 121 -13.01 -2.72 13.90
CA ARG A 121 -13.61 -2.31 12.62
C ARG A 121 -12.75 -2.65 11.40
N LEU A 122 -11.44 -2.79 11.57
CA LEU A 122 -10.51 -2.98 10.47
C LEU A 122 -9.32 -3.84 10.93
N SER A 123 -9.19 -5.01 10.33
CA SER A 123 -8.11 -5.97 10.59
C SER A 123 -6.84 -5.66 9.79
N VAL A 124 -6.54 -4.38 9.51
CA VAL A 124 -5.34 -3.96 8.77
C VAL A 124 -4.15 -3.75 9.71
N SER A 125 -2.96 -4.17 9.28
CA SER A 125 -1.72 -3.80 9.92
C SER A 125 -1.19 -2.47 9.34
N VAL A 126 -1.27 -1.42 10.15
CA VAL A 126 -0.68 -0.10 9.84
C VAL A 126 0.76 -0.05 10.34
N ARG A 127 1.72 0.33 9.50
CA ARG A 127 3.15 0.38 9.86
C ARG A 127 3.95 1.32 8.94
N PRO A 128 5.14 1.78 9.36
CA PRO A 128 6.06 2.48 8.48
C PRO A 128 6.69 1.54 7.43
N PRO A 129 7.20 2.07 6.30
CA PRO A 129 7.77 1.26 5.22
C PRO A 129 8.97 0.38 5.62
N ASP A 130 9.88 0.87 6.46
CA ASP A 130 11.06 0.13 6.94
C ASP A 130 10.66 -1.14 7.71
N ALA A 131 9.64 -1.04 8.56
CA ALA A 131 9.08 -2.15 9.30
C ALA A 131 8.38 -3.16 8.38
N PHE A 132 7.79 -2.71 7.28
CA PHE A 132 7.25 -3.62 6.26
C PHE A 132 8.38 -4.34 5.51
N ALA A 133 9.35 -3.61 4.97
CA ALA A 133 10.48 -4.17 4.23
C ALA A 133 11.25 -5.21 5.07
N THR A 134 11.44 -4.94 6.36
CA THR A 134 12.12 -5.87 7.29
C THR A 134 11.34 -7.17 7.52
N LEU A 135 10.01 -7.12 7.53
CA LEU A 135 9.14 -8.24 7.90
C LEU A 135 8.54 -8.98 6.70
N PHE A 136 8.62 -8.40 5.50
CA PHE A 136 8.05 -8.98 4.32
C PHE A 136 8.85 -10.22 3.90
N ASP A 137 8.20 -11.38 4.00
CA ASP A 137 8.76 -12.68 3.62
C ASP A 137 7.97 -13.22 2.42
N PRO A 138 8.46 -13.03 1.17
CA PRO A 138 7.75 -13.48 -0.02
C PRO A 138 7.63 -15.00 -0.08
N GLU A 139 8.57 -15.76 0.51
CA GLU A 139 8.53 -17.22 0.48
C GLU A 139 7.36 -17.73 1.33
N ARG A 140 7.24 -17.21 2.56
CA ARG A 140 6.12 -17.53 3.45
C ARG A 140 4.78 -17.05 2.91
N LEU A 141 4.77 -15.85 2.33
CA LEU A 141 3.55 -15.27 1.81
C LEU A 141 3.06 -16.05 0.58
N TYR A 142 3.95 -16.37 -0.37
CA TYR A 142 3.62 -17.14 -1.57
C TYR A 142 3.04 -18.52 -1.23
N GLU A 143 3.64 -19.23 -0.26
CA GLU A 143 3.12 -20.51 0.23
C GLU A 143 1.67 -20.38 0.73
N ALA A 144 1.35 -19.27 1.39
CA ALA A 144 0.03 -19.01 1.94
C ALA A 144 -1.01 -18.60 0.88
N VAL A 145 -0.62 -17.85 -0.16
CA VAL A 145 -1.56 -17.25 -1.13
C VAL A 145 -1.66 -18.01 -2.46
N GLU A 146 -0.53 -18.38 -3.06
CA GLU A 146 -0.49 -19.13 -4.33
C GLU A 146 -0.40 -20.65 -4.10
N GLY A 147 0.15 -21.05 -2.94
CA GLY A 147 0.46 -22.43 -2.65
C GLY A 147 1.75 -22.91 -3.35
N GLY A 148 2.52 -23.73 -2.64
CA GLY A 148 3.75 -24.32 -3.18
C GLY A 148 4.99 -23.46 -2.93
N THR A 149 6.02 -23.69 -3.76
CA THR A 149 7.35 -23.08 -3.56
C THR A 149 7.46 -21.77 -4.32
N TYR A 150 7.88 -20.72 -3.61
CA TYR A 150 8.11 -19.41 -4.19
C TYR A 150 9.20 -19.45 -5.29
N PRO A 151 8.89 -19.06 -6.55
CA PRO A 151 9.82 -19.14 -7.67
C PRO A 151 10.85 -18.01 -7.72
N GLY A 152 10.74 -17.01 -6.84
CA GLY A 152 11.47 -15.74 -6.96
C GLY A 152 10.59 -14.63 -7.57
N PRO A 153 11.12 -13.39 -7.65
CA PRO A 153 10.40 -12.27 -8.23
C PRO A 153 10.22 -12.46 -9.74
N ASP A 154 9.06 -12.07 -10.25
CA ASP A 154 8.65 -12.28 -11.65
C ASP A 154 8.50 -10.96 -12.44
N LEU A 155 8.63 -9.81 -11.77
CA LEU A 155 8.59 -8.49 -12.38
C LEU A 155 9.85 -7.66 -12.05
N ASP A 156 10.23 -6.78 -12.97
CA ASP A 156 11.17 -5.71 -12.66
C ASP A 156 10.43 -4.59 -11.90
N PRO A 157 10.77 -4.31 -10.63
CA PRO A 157 10.06 -3.32 -9.83
C PRO A 157 10.22 -1.87 -10.33
N ARG A 158 11.10 -1.63 -11.31
CA ARG A 158 11.47 -0.29 -11.80
C ARG A 158 11.23 -0.07 -13.29
N ALA A 159 10.64 -1.05 -13.97
CA ALA A 159 10.25 -0.95 -15.37
C ALA A 159 9.21 0.16 -15.63
#